data_AF-A0A1C7N5Q1-F1
#
_entry.id   AF-A0A1C7N5Q1-F1
#
_cell.length_a   1.000
_cell.length_b   1.000
_cell.length_c   1.000
_cell.angle_alpha   90.00
_cell.angle_beta   90.00
_cell.angle_gamma   90.00
#
_symmetry.space_group_name_H-M   'P 1'
#
loop_
_entity.id
_entity.type
_entity.pdbx_description
1 polymer ?
#
loop_
_entity_poly.entity_id
_entity_poly.type
_entity_poly.pdbx_seq_one_letter_code
_entity_poly.pdbx_strand_id
1 'polypeptide(L)'
;LKVPPALNQFTHVLDKNTATQVFKLLHKYRPESKTEKRDRLRAAAAAKAEKKEVAKTDKPVVVKYGINHITALVEAKKAQLVIIADDVDPIEMVIWLPALCRKMGVPYCIVKGKARLGTLVHKKTATALALTEVSEADKAELATVVSAVNTNFTSKWEEVRRHWGGGIMGPKSNAKMAKRAAIAAKEIAARQ
;
A
#
# COMPACT_ATOMS: atom_id res chain seq x y z
N LEU A 1 -22.90 -11.73 -1.68
CA LEU A 1 -22.24 -12.30 -2.88
C LEU A 1 -20.96 -13.00 -2.46
N LYS A 2 -20.54 -14.03 -3.20
CA LYS A 2 -19.24 -14.67 -3.01
C LYS A 2 -18.19 -13.89 -3.82
N VAL A 3 -17.12 -13.44 -3.17
CA VAL A 3 -16.12 -12.55 -3.76
C VAL A 3 -14.87 -13.35 -4.14
N PRO A 4 -14.40 -13.27 -5.40
CA PRO A 4 -13.17 -13.94 -5.82
C PRO A 4 -11.94 -13.53 -4.99
N PRO A 5 -10.99 -14.44 -4.73
CA PRO A 5 -9.78 -14.15 -3.94
C PRO A 5 -8.95 -12.97 -4.48
N ALA A 6 -8.90 -12.81 -5.80
CA ALA A 6 -8.19 -11.71 -6.46
C ALA A 6 -8.75 -10.31 -6.10
N LEU A 7 -10.02 -10.23 -5.70
CA LEU A 7 -10.62 -9.00 -5.19
C LEU A 7 -10.59 -8.97 -3.66
N ASN A 8 -10.85 -10.11 -3.02
CA ASN A 8 -10.89 -10.21 -1.56
C ASN A 8 -9.54 -9.87 -0.91
N GLN A 9 -8.42 -10.07 -1.60
CA GLN A 9 -7.09 -9.69 -1.09
C GLN A 9 -6.99 -8.22 -0.67
N PHE A 10 -7.73 -7.30 -1.29
CA PHE A 10 -7.73 -5.88 -0.92
C PHE A 10 -8.45 -5.57 0.40
N THR A 11 -9.22 -6.52 0.94
CA THR A 11 -9.78 -6.41 2.29
C THR A 11 -8.73 -6.65 3.38
N HIS A 12 -7.66 -7.37 3.05
CA HIS A 12 -6.53 -7.65 3.93
C HIS A 12 -5.52 -6.51 3.82
N VAL A 13 -5.66 -5.54 4.71
CA VAL A 13 -4.80 -4.37 4.79
C VAL A 13 -3.83 -4.47 5.96
N LEU A 14 -2.73 -3.73 5.84
CA LEU A 14 -1.73 -3.58 6.89
C LEU A 14 -2.38 -3.01 8.17
N ASP A 15 -1.96 -3.53 9.31
CA ASP A 15 -2.45 -3.06 10.61
C ASP A 15 -2.06 -1.60 10.86
N LYS A 16 -2.76 -0.95 11.80
CA LYS A 16 -2.60 0.49 12.04
C LYS A 16 -1.17 0.88 12.47
N ASN A 17 -0.51 0.04 13.27
CA ASN A 17 0.79 0.38 13.84
C ASN A 17 1.87 0.33 12.75
N THR A 18 1.92 -0.77 11.99
CA THR A 18 2.87 -0.91 10.88
C THR A 18 2.57 0.11 9.78
N ALA A 19 1.30 0.40 9.51
CA ALA A 19 0.93 1.47 8.57
C ALA A 19 1.48 2.83 9.02
N THR A 20 1.35 3.20 10.29
CA THR A 20 1.93 4.46 10.79
C THR A 20 3.44 4.53 10.61
N GLN A 21 4.18 3.43 10.81
CA GLN A 21 5.62 3.37 10.55
C GLN A 21 5.93 3.59 9.06
N VAL A 22 5.22 2.89 8.16
CA VAL A 22 5.34 3.08 6.70
C VAL A 22 5.11 4.54 6.32
N PHE A 23 4.03 5.16 6.81
CA PHE A 23 3.71 6.56 6.48
C PHE A 23 4.73 7.55 7.06
N LYS A 24 5.30 7.30 8.24
CA LYS A 24 6.38 8.12 8.81
C LYS A 24 7.64 8.07 7.92
N LEU A 25 8.03 6.88 7.48
CA LEU A 25 9.15 6.70 6.56
C LEU A 25 8.88 7.41 5.23
N LEU A 26 7.71 7.18 4.60
CA LEU A 26 7.32 7.82 3.34
C LEU A 26 7.26 9.35 3.44
N HIS A 27 6.94 9.90 4.61
CA HIS A 27 6.90 11.35 4.83
C HIS A 27 8.27 12.02 4.64
N LYS A 28 9.37 11.31 4.94
CA LYS A 28 10.74 11.81 4.74
C LYS A 28 11.10 11.95 3.25
N TYR A 29 10.50 11.11 2.39
CA TYR A 29 10.82 11.01 0.96
C TYR A 29 9.75 11.62 0.05
N ARG A 30 8.99 12.60 0.55
CA ARG A 30 7.92 13.22 -0.24
C ARG A 30 8.50 13.99 -1.44
N PRO A 31 7.87 13.90 -2.62
CA PRO A 31 8.28 14.71 -3.76
C PRO A 31 7.92 16.19 -3.51
N GLU A 32 8.67 17.10 -4.14
CA GLU A 32 8.47 18.54 -3.99
C GLU A 32 7.04 18.99 -4.34
N SER A 33 6.55 19.97 -3.58
CA SER A 33 5.32 20.68 -3.90
C SER A 33 5.50 21.62 -5.10
N LYS A 34 4.40 22.10 -5.68
CA LYS A 34 4.45 23.05 -6.81
C LYS A 34 5.16 24.36 -6.43
N THR A 35 4.99 24.82 -5.19
CA THR A 35 5.60 26.03 -4.65
C THR A 35 7.10 25.83 -4.45
N GLU A 36 7.50 24.74 -3.79
CA GLU A 36 8.92 24.38 -3.62
C GLU A 36 9.64 24.25 -4.96
N LYS A 37 9.01 23.58 -5.93
CA LYS A 37 9.59 23.44 -7.28
C LYS A 37 9.80 24.80 -7.95
N ARG A 38 8.83 25.72 -7.84
CA ARG A 38 8.94 27.08 -8.39
C ARG A 38 10.08 27.84 -7.72
N ASP A 39 10.17 27.77 -6.41
CA ASP A 39 11.16 28.53 -5.64
C ASP A 39 12.57 27.96 -5.85
N ARG A 40 12.72 26.63 -5.97
CA ARG A 40 13.96 25.97 -6.41
C ARG A 40 14.41 26.44 -7.79
N LEU A 41 13.49 26.49 -8.76
CA LEU A 41 13.82 26.94 -10.12
C LEU A 41 14.23 28.42 -10.14
N ARG A 42 13.60 29.27 -9.33
CA ARG A 42 13.99 30.69 -9.17
C ARG A 42 15.36 30.83 -8.53
N ALA A 43 15.65 30.07 -7.47
CA ALA A 43 16.95 30.07 -6.81
C ALA A 43 18.06 29.59 -7.76
N ALA A 44 17.80 28.52 -8.53
CA ALA A 44 18.73 28.04 -9.54
C ALA A 44 18.96 29.07 -10.66
N ALA A 45 17.91 29.77 -11.10
CA ALA A 45 18.03 30.83 -12.09
C ALA A 45 18.84 32.03 -11.57
N ALA A 46 18.62 32.44 -10.32
CA ALA A 46 19.39 33.51 -9.67
C ALA A 46 20.87 33.13 -9.50
N ALA A 47 21.17 31.92 -9.02
CA ALA A 47 22.53 31.43 -8.89
C ALA A 47 23.28 31.40 -10.25
N LYS A 48 22.58 31.00 -11.32
CA LYS A 48 23.13 31.01 -12.67
C LYS A 48 23.38 32.44 -13.19
N ALA A 49 22.50 33.39 -12.87
CA ALA A 49 22.69 34.80 -13.24
C ALA A 49 23.91 35.43 -12.54
N GLU A 50 24.19 35.03 -11.31
CA GLU A 50 25.37 35.45 -10.54
C GLU A 50 26.68 34.74 -10.97
N LYS A 51 26.65 33.91 -12.03
CA LYS A 51 27.77 33.05 -12.49
C LYS A 51 28.38 32.17 -11.38
N LYS A 52 27.66 31.93 -10.29
CA LYS A 52 28.05 30.92 -9.30
C LYS A 52 27.79 29.56 -9.92
N GLU A 53 28.78 28.67 -9.87
CA GLU A 53 28.59 27.30 -10.33
C GLU A 53 27.42 26.69 -9.55
N VAL A 54 26.39 26.25 -10.27
CA VAL A 54 25.32 25.47 -9.67
C VAL A 54 25.94 24.12 -9.34
N ALA A 55 26.33 23.94 -8.07
CA ALA A 55 26.83 22.66 -7.58
C ALA A 55 25.90 21.55 -8.06
N LYS A 56 26.47 20.51 -8.69
CA LYS A 56 25.72 19.30 -9.05
C LYS A 56 25.17 18.70 -7.76
N THR A 57 23.92 19.02 -7.46
CA THR A 57 23.24 18.43 -6.31
C THR A 57 22.91 16.99 -6.65
N ASP A 58 23.18 16.10 -5.70
CA ASP A 58 22.79 14.70 -5.83
C ASP A 58 21.29 14.60 -6.06
N LYS A 59 20.91 13.65 -6.92
CA LYS A 59 19.51 13.46 -7.30
C LYS A 59 18.69 13.13 -6.05
N PRO A 60 17.65 13.91 -5.73
CA PRO A 60 16.87 13.68 -4.53
C PRO A 60 16.16 12.32 -4.61
N VAL A 61 16.28 11.55 -3.53
CA VAL A 61 15.54 10.30 -3.34
C VAL A 61 14.11 10.68 -2.97
N VAL A 62 13.16 10.26 -3.80
CA VAL A 62 11.74 10.59 -3.64
C VAL A 62 10.88 9.36 -3.91
N VAL A 63 9.76 9.28 -3.20
CA VAL A 63 8.70 8.29 -3.44
C VAL A 63 8.24 8.40 -4.89
N LYS A 64 8.20 7.25 -5.57
CA LYS A 64 7.69 7.14 -6.92
C LYS A 64 6.19 6.90 -6.87
N TYR A 65 5.46 7.55 -7.78
CA TYR A 65 4.02 7.44 -7.87
C TYR A 65 3.59 7.33 -9.33
N GLY A 66 2.36 6.84 -9.54
CA GLY A 66 1.79 6.57 -10.85
C GLY A 66 1.98 5.10 -11.26
N ILE A 67 0.88 4.45 -11.63
CA ILE A 67 0.85 3.00 -11.85
C ILE A 67 1.87 2.56 -12.91
N ASN A 68 1.88 3.20 -14.09
CA ASN A 68 2.81 2.86 -15.18
C ASN A 68 4.29 3.01 -14.80
N HIS A 69 4.61 3.95 -13.92
CA HIS A 69 5.99 4.14 -13.47
C HIS A 69 6.36 3.08 -12.43
N ILE A 70 5.47 2.79 -11.49
CA ILE A 70 5.66 1.76 -10.48
C ILE A 70 5.86 0.40 -11.14
N THR A 71 5.14 0.12 -12.22
CA THR A 71 5.18 -1.19 -12.89
C THR A 71 6.51 -1.41 -13.58
N ALA A 72 7.00 -0.40 -14.31
CA ALA A 72 8.34 -0.42 -14.88
C ALA A 72 9.43 -0.62 -13.81
N LEU A 73 9.28 -0.02 -12.63
CA LEU A 73 10.22 -0.17 -11.51
C LEU A 73 10.18 -1.57 -10.88
N VAL A 74 8.99 -2.17 -10.77
CA VAL A 74 8.82 -3.54 -10.26
C VAL A 74 9.39 -4.55 -11.26
N GLU A 75 9.11 -4.38 -12.55
CA GLU A 75 9.65 -5.23 -13.62
C GLU A 75 11.18 -5.13 -13.72
N ALA A 76 11.73 -3.92 -13.53
CA ALA A 76 13.17 -3.72 -13.46
C ALA A 76 13.81 -4.16 -12.11
N LYS A 77 13.01 -4.66 -11.15
CA LYS A 77 13.42 -5.01 -9.78
C LYS A 77 14.16 -3.88 -9.04
N LYS A 78 13.81 -2.62 -9.36
CA LYS A 78 14.37 -1.42 -8.72
C LYS A 78 13.53 -0.95 -7.52
N ALA A 79 12.31 -1.44 -7.38
CA ALA A 79 11.47 -1.14 -6.24
C ALA A 79 11.86 -2.01 -5.03
N GLN A 80 12.09 -1.38 -3.88
CA GLN A 80 12.35 -2.05 -2.60
C GLN A 80 11.06 -2.35 -1.84
N LEU A 81 10.05 -1.49 -1.98
CA LEU A 81 8.74 -1.66 -1.35
C LEU A 81 7.66 -0.98 -2.20
N VAL A 82 6.54 -1.68 -2.42
CA VAL A 82 5.35 -1.15 -3.10
C VAL A 82 4.18 -1.07 -2.13
N ILE A 83 3.52 0.09 -2.10
CA ILE A 83 2.36 0.36 -1.25
C ILE A 83 1.14 0.54 -2.16
N ILE A 84 0.09 -0.25 -1.94
CA ILE A 84 -1.11 -0.29 -2.78
C ILE A 84 -2.31 0.16 -1.94
N ALA A 85 -3.20 1.00 -2.50
CA ALA A 85 -4.46 1.34 -1.84
C ALA A 85 -5.51 0.23 -1.98
N ASP A 86 -6.37 0.08 -0.97
CA ASP A 86 -7.49 -0.87 -0.95
C ASP A 86 -8.75 -0.37 -1.69
N ASP A 87 -8.98 0.94 -1.71
CA ASP A 87 -10.20 1.61 -2.16
C ASP A 87 -10.07 2.23 -3.56
N VAL A 88 -9.26 1.61 -4.42
CA VAL A 88 -9.08 2.05 -5.81
C VAL A 88 -10.34 1.75 -6.62
N ASP A 89 -10.75 2.75 -7.40
CA ASP A 89 -11.91 2.69 -8.28
C ASP A 89 -11.50 3.37 -9.60
N PRO A 90 -11.45 2.66 -10.74
CA PRO A 90 -11.74 1.22 -10.94
C PRO A 90 -10.67 0.24 -10.42
N ILE A 91 -11.07 -0.92 -9.89
CA ILE A 91 -10.18 -1.90 -9.21
C ILE A 91 -9.22 -2.62 -10.19
N GLU A 92 -9.58 -2.68 -11.47
CA GLU A 92 -8.81 -3.25 -12.57
C GLU A 92 -7.42 -2.60 -12.69
N MET A 93 -7.28 -1.35 -12.23
CA MET A 93 -5.99 -0.65 -12.22
C MET A 93 -4.95 -1.30 -11.31
N VAL A 94 -5.36 -2.01 -10.26
CA VAL A 94 -4.44 -2.54 -9.24
C VAL A 94 -4.58 -4.05 -9.00
N ILE A 95 -5.62 -4.70 -9.50
CA ILE A 95 -5.90 -6.13 -9.23
C ILE A 95 -4.72 -7.07 -9.52
N TRP A 96 -3.93 -6.76 -10.55
CA TRP A 96 -2.79 -7.55 -11.02
C TRP A 96 -1.47 -7.18 -10.33
N LEU A 97 -1.40 -6.01 -9.66
CA LEU A 97 -0.16 -5.48 -9.11
C LEU A 97 0.41 -6.35 -7.96
N PRO A 98 -0.39 -6.89 -7.01
CA PRO A 98 0.11 -7.83 -6.01
C PRO A 98 0.77 -9.08 -6.62
N ALA A 99 0.16 -9.63 -7.68
CA ALA A 99 0.69 -10.80 -8.38
C ALA A 99 2.00 -10.48 -9.10
N LEU A 100 2.10 -9.30 -9.72
CA LEU A 100 3.33 -8.81 -10.35
C LEU A 100 4.46 -8.64 -9.32
N CYS A 101 4.18 -7.99 -8.18
CA CYS A 101 5.16 -7.78 -7.13
C CYS A 101 5.71 -9.11 -6.61
N ARG A 102 4.85 -10.10 -6.37
CA ARG A 102 5.28 -11.45 -5.99
C ARG A 102 6.16 -12.11 -7.05
N LYS A 103 5.75 -12.08 -8.32
CA LYS A 103 6.51 -12.70 -9.43
C LYS A 103 7.91 -12.10 -9.55
N MET A 104 8.04 -10.79 -9.32
CA MET A 104 9.33 -10.10 -9.38
C MET A 104 10.13 -10.16 -8.08
N GLY A 105 9.56 -10.69 -7.00
CA GLY A 105 10.20 -10.77 -5.68
C GLY A 105 10.26 -9.43 -4.94
N VAL A 106 9.37 -8.49 -5.29
CA VAL A 106 9.29 -7.18 -4.67
C VAL A 106 8.26 -7.21 -3.51
N PRO A 107 8.65 -6.83 -2.29
CA PRO A 107 7.73 -6.70 -1.16
C PRO A 107 6.61 -5.71 -1.46
N TYR A 108 5.36 -6.09 -1.16
CA TYR A 108 4.20 -5.21 -1.30
C TYR A 108 3.32 -5.22 -0.06
N CYS A 109 2.67 -4.10 0.23
CA CYS A 109 1.63 -4.02 1.24
C CYS A 109 0.39 -3.30 0.70
N ILE A 110 -0.77 -3.67 1.24
CA ILE A 110 -2.03 -2.99 0.96
C ILE A 110 -2.39 -2.13 2.17
N VAL A 111 -2.71 -0.87 1.95
CA VAL A 111 -3.03 0.09 3.01
C VAL A 111 -4.39 0.75 2.76
N LYS A 112 -5.04 1.16 3.86
CA LYS A 112 -6.32 1.87 3.77
C LYS A 112 -6.17 3.25 3.15
N GLY A 113 -6.97 3.55 2.13
CA GLY A 113 -7.27 4.88 1.64
C GLY A 113 -6.26 5.47 0.64
N LYS A 114 -6.65 5.53 -0.64
CA LYS A 114 -5.93 6.19 -1.74
C LYS A 114 -5.79 7.68 -1.54
N ALA A 115 -6.71 8.30 -0.80
CA ALA A 115 -6.62 9.72 -0.42
C ALA A 115 -5.38 9.97 0.45
N ARG A 116 -5.11 9.09 1.41
CA ARG A 116 -3.96 9.19 2.31
C ARG A 116 -2.63 9.01 1.57
N LEU A 117 -2.59 8.11 0.58
CA LEU A 117 -1.45 8.01 -0.34
C LEU A 117 -1.29 9.26 -1.21
N GLY A 118 -2.40 9.84 -1.67
CA GLY A 118 -2.40 11.09 -2.44
C GLY A 118 -1.78 12.26 -1.68
N THR A 119 -2.09 12.41 -0.39
CA THR A 119 -1.56 13.48 0.46
C THR A 119 -0.03 13.49 0.52
N LEU A 120 0.62 12.32 0.56
CA LEU A 120 2.08 12.19 0.55
C LEU A 120 2.69 12.85 -0.70
N VAL A 121 2.07 12.68 -1.86
CA VAL A 121 2.59 13.13 -3.17
C VAL A 121 1.94 14.44 -3.66
N HIS A 122 1.27 15.18 -2.78
CA HIS A 122 0.57 16.43 -3.09
C HIS A 122 -0.49 16.27 -4.20
N LYS A 123 -1.22 15.15 -4.19
CA LYS A 123 -2.36 14.85 -5.06
C LYS A 123 -3.60 14.56 -4.23
N LYS A 124 -4.78 14.60 -4.88
CA LYS A 124 -6.04 14.21 -4.23
C LYS A 124 -6.07 12.71 -3.91
N THR A 125 -5.53 11.89 -4.81
CA THR A 125 -5.50 10.43 -4.71
C THR A 125 -4.22 9.89 -5.34
N ALA A 126 -3.77 8.72 -4.86
CA ALA A 126 -2.75 7.90 -5.50
C ALA A 126 -3.13 6.41 -5.34
N THR A 127 -3.03 5.64 -6.41
CA THR A 127 -3.41 4.21 -6.42
C THR A 127 -2.35 3.33 -5.78
N ALA A 128 -1.08 3.64 -6.05
CA ALA A 128 0.07 2.99 -5.45
C ALA A 128 1.24 3.97 -5.34
N LEU A 129 2.18 3.64 -4.45
CA LEU A 129 3.47 4.31 -4.26
C LEU A 129 4.58 3.26 -4.26
N ALA A 130 5.79 3.64 -4.66
CA ALA A 130 6.97 2.78 -4.57
C ALA A 130 8.18 3.54 -3.99
N LEU A 131 8.93 2.85 -3.15
CA LEU A 131 10.27 3.25 -2.73
C LEU A 131 11.29 2.48 -3.57
N THR A 132 12.21 3.21 -4.21
CA THR A 132 13.31 2.60 -4.97
C THR A 132 14.58 2.56 -4.15
N GLU A 133 14.84 3.64 -3.41
CA GLU A 133 16.04 3.86 -2.60
C GLU A 133 15.62 4.63 -1.36
N VAL A 134 16.43 4.53 -0.30
CA VAL A 134 16.35 5.33 0.91
C VAL A 134 17.75 5.78 1.29
N SER A 135 17.86 6.85 2.07
CA SER A 135 19.13 7.27 2.66
C SER A 135 19.68 6.19 3.60
N GLU A 136 21.00 6.18 3.80
CA GLU A 136 21.67 5.20 4.67
C GLU A 136 21.08 5.18 6.09
N ALA A 137 20.70 6.34 6.63
CA ALA A 137 20.13 6.47 7.97
C ALA A 137 18.80 5.72 8.14
N ASP A 138 18.01 5.62 7.07
CA ASP A 138 16.68 5.02 7.10
C ASP A 138 16.65 3.56 6.62
N LYS A 139 17.78 2.99 6.19
CA LYS A 139 17.84 1.60 5.70
C LYS A 139 17.39 0.59 6.75
N ALA A 140 17.76 0.79 8.01
CA ALA A 140 17.36 -0.10 9.11
C ALA A 140 15.84 -0.04 9.38
N GLU A 141 15.26 1.17 9.32
CA GLU A 141 13.81 1.38 9.44
C GLU A 141 13.07 0.70 8.28
N LEU A 142 13.55 0.88 7.04
CA LEU A 142 13.00 0.22 5.86
C LEU A 142 13.08 -1.31 5.97
N ALA A 143 14.22 -1.86 6.39
CA ALA A 143 14.39 -3.31 6.53
C ALA A 143 13.39 -3.92 7.53
N THR A 144 13.16 -3.22 8.64
CA THR A 144 12.16 -3.62 9.65
C THR A 144 10.75 -3.64 9.07
N VAL A 145 10.37 -2.58 8.36
CA VAL A 145 9.07 -2.47 7.67
C VAL A 145 8.92 -3.57 6.61
N VAL A 146 9.94 -3.80 5.78
CA VAL A 146 9.93 -4.82 4.72
C VAL A 146 9.78 -6.21 5.31
N SER A 147 10.44 -6.52 6.43
CA SER A 147 10.32 -7.80 7.12
C SER A 147 8.89 -8.03 7.64
N ALA A 148 8.31 -7.02 8.29
CA ALA A 148 6.92 -7.07 8.75
C ALA A 148 5.92 -7.22 7.60
N VAL A 149 6.14 -6.52 6.49
CA VAL A 149 5.31 -6.61 5.28
C VAL A 149 5.40 -7.99 4.63
N ASN A 150 6.60 -8.53 4.46
CA ASN A 150 6.79 -9.85 3.85
C ASN A 150 6.10 -10.97 4.64
N THR A 151 6.13 -10.88 5.97
CA THR A 151 5.45 -11.83 6.87
C THR A 151 3.92 -11.77 6.75
N ASN A 152 3.37 -10.61 6.39
CA ASN A 152 1.92 -10.40 6.29
C ASN A 152 1.35 -10.65 4.89
N PHE A 153 2.10 -10.36 3.83
CA PHE A 153 1.61 -10.42 2.46
C PHE A 153 2.29 -11.51 1.63
N THR A 154 3.61 -11.44 1.50
CA THR A 154 4.37 -12.32 0.58
C THR A 154 4.31 -13.79 1.01
N SER A 155 4.53 -14.09 2.29
CA SER A 155 4.50 -15.46 2.82
C SER A 155 3.09 -16.07 2.82
N LYS A 156 2.07 -15.24 3.07
CA LYS A 156 0.66 -15.67 3.15
C LYS A 156 -0.07 -15.70 1.81
N TRP A 157 0.62 -15.38 0.71
CA TRP A 157 -0.03 -15.25 -0.60
C TRP A 157 -0.78 -16.52 -1.03
N GLU A 158 -0.22 -17.70 -0.76
CA GLU A 158 -0.85 -18.98 -1.10
C GLU A 158 -2.20 -19.17 -0.37
N GLU A 159 -2.28 -18.74 0.88
CA GLU A 159 -3.50 -18.76 1.67
C GLU A 159 -4.52 -17.75 1.10
N VAL A 160 -4.06 -16.51 0.88
CA VAL A 160 -4.90 -15.42 0.36
C VAL A 160 -5.51 -15.78 -1.00
N ARG A 161 -4.75 -16.40 -1.91
CA ARG A 161 -5.24 -16.82 -3.22
C ARG A 161 -6.33 -17.90 -3.14
N ARG A 162 -6.34 -18.72 -2.09
CA ARG A 162 -7.36 -19.77 -1.88
C ARG A 162 -8.56 -19.24 -1.08
N HIS A 163 -8.42 -18.10 -0.42
CA HIS A 163 -9.45 -17.56 0.46
C HIS A 163 -10.49 -16.73 -0.31
N TRP A 164 -11.68 -17.29 -0.47
CA TRP A 164 -12.83 -16.58 -1.03
C TRP A 164 -13.48 -15.69 0.01
N GLY A 165 -13.85 -14.48 -0.41
CA GLY A 165 -14.52 -13.51 0.45
C GLY A 165 -16.05 -13.54 0.35
N GLY A 166 -16.69 -12.72 1.17
CA GLY A 166 -18.12 -12.50 1.13
C GLY A 166 -18.91 -13.68 1.70
N GLY A 167 -20.12 -13.90 1.18
CA GLY A 167 -21.04 -14.92 1.71
C GLY A 167 -21.59 -14.61 3.12
N ILE A 168 -21.30 -13.43 3.66
CA ILE A 168 -21.77 -13.00 4.97
C ILE A 168 -23.25 -12.64 4.87
N MET A 169 -24.08 -13.37 5.61
CA MET A 169 -25.52 -13.11 5.69
C MET A 169 -25.79 -11.89 6.58
N GLY A 170 -26.90 -11.18 6.32
CA GLY A 170 -27.27 -9.98 7.07
C GLY A 170 -27.56 -10.25 8.56
N PRO A 171 -27.41 -9.23 9.43
CA PRO A 171 -27.52 -9.37 10.88
C PRO A 171 -28.88 -9.92 11.33
N LYS A 172 -29.97 -9.53 10.67
CA LYS A 172 -31.33 -10.03 10.96
C LYS A 172 -31.45 -11.55 10.74
N SER A 173 -30.85 -12.06 9.67
CA SER A 173 -30.87 -13.48 9.35
C SER A 173 -29.97 -14.26 10.32
N ASN A 174 -28.77 -13.75 10.60
CA ASN A 174 -27.86 -14.35 11.58
C ASN A 174 -28.50 -14.45 12.98
N ALA A 175 -29.17 -13.40 13.44
CA ALA A 175 -29.89 -13.41 14.71
C ALA A 175 -31.01 -14.46 14.74
N LYS A 176 -31.77 -14.59 13.66
CA LYS A 176 -32.82 -15.62 13.52
C LYS A 176 -32.23 -17.03 13.57
N MET A 177 -31.12 -17.26 12.86
CA MET A 177 -30.42 -18.55 12.86
C MET A 177 -29.82 -18.87 14.23
N ALA A 178 -29.21 -17.89 14.89
CA ALA A 178 -28.67 -18.04 16.24
C ALA A 178 -29.77 -18.39 17.25
N LYS A 179 -30.94 -17.73 17.18
CA LYS A 179 -32.08 -18.05 18.04
C LYS A 179 -32.57 -19.49 17.81
N ARG A 180 -32.66 -19.94 16.56
CA ARG A 180 -33.04 -21.32 16.21
C ARG A 180 -32.01 -22.34 16.72
N ALA A 181 -30.73 -22.08 16.53
CA ALA A 181 -29.65 -22.93 17.03
C ALA A 181 -29.66 -23.03 18.56
N ALA A 182 -29.92 -21.92 19.26
CA ALA A 182 -30.03 -21.91 20.72
C ALA A 182 -31.23 -22.73 21.23
N ILE A 183 -32.38 -22.68 20.54
CA ILE A 183 -33.54 -23.51 20.89
C ILE A 183 -33.23 -24.99 20.65
N ALA A 184 -32.67 -25.35 19.49
CA ALA A 184 -32.30 -26.73 19.19
C ALA A 184 -31.26 -27.29 20.18
N ALA A 185 -30.27 -26.48 20.57
CA ALA A 185 -29.28 -26.87 21.57
C ALA A 185 -29.92 -27.15 22.95
N LYS A 186 -30.91 -26.34 23.37
CA LYS A 186 -31.66 -26.59 24.60
C LYS A 186 -32.48 -27.88 24.53
N GLU A 187 -33.10 -28.17 23.39
CA GLU A 187 -33.88 -29.39 23.19
C GLU A 187 -33.00 -30.64 23.23
N ILE A 188 -31.82 -30.61 22.63
CA ILE A 188 -30.84 -31.71 22.68
C ILE A 188 -30.35 -31.91 24.11
N ALA A 189 -30.00 -30.82 24.81
CA ALA A 189 -29.52 -30.89 26.20
C ALA A 189 -30.59 -31.41 27.17
N ALA A 190 -31.88 -31.19 26.88
CA ALA A 190 -32.99 -31.72 27.68
C ALA A 190 -33.29 -33.20 27.38
N ARG A 191 -32.77 -33.76 26.28
CA ARG A 191 -32.92 -35.18 25.89
C ARG A 191 -31.74 -36.05 26.34
N GLN A 192 -30.62 -35.44 26.72
CA GLN A 192 -29.45 -36.10 27.31
C GLN A 192 -29.56 -36.10 28.83
#